data_AF-A0A2A2KVU4-F1
#
_entry.id   AF-A0A2A2KVU4-F1
#
_cell.length_a   1.000
_cell.length_b   1.000
_cell.length_c   1.000
_cell.angle_alpha   90.00
_cell.angle_beta   90.00
_cell.angle_gamma   90.00
#
_symmetry.space_group_name_H-M   'P 1'
#
loop_
_entity.id
_entity.type
_entity.pdbx_description
1 polymer ?
#
loop_
_entity_poly.entity_id
_entity_poly.type
_entity_poly.pdbx_seq_one_letter_code
_entity_poly.pdbx_strand_id
1 'polypeptide(L)'
;MHHFYHFTLSLFSVESYISYPYITEAEELQIFEKTNGNLAKYAKELTRIIFKDTLHLYFKDQHAETRQWVKGIIDFRFPTKNALDYKQKWKNAGAAINSNMQLAGASAEQSQGKAARSSTPSAAASSTPQPVTTRLTRSSRISL
;
A
#
# COMPACT_ATOMS: atom_id res chain seq x y z
N MET A 1 6.44 -0.59 43.44
CA MET A 1 7.74 0.01 43.07
C MET A 1 8.67 -1.10 42.64
N HIS A 2 9.02 -1.07 41.35
CA HIS A 2 10.12 -1.77 40.68
C HIS A 2 10.20 -3.31 40.76
N HIS A 3 9.54 -3.98 39.81
CA HIS A 3 10.04 -5.26 39.31
C HIS A 3 11.17 -4.99 38.32
N PHE A 4 12.37 -5.38 38.75
CA PHE A 4 13.60 -5.39 37.97
C PHE A 4 13.45 -6.30 36.75
N TYR A 5 13.50 -5.71 35.55
CA TYR A 5 13.75 -6.47 34.32
C TYR A 5 15.24 -6.82 34.27
N HIS A 6 15.60 -8.03 34.70
CA HIS A 6 16.85 -8.67 34.28
C HIS A 6 16.65 -9.23 32.87
N PHE A 7 16.87 -8.37 31.87
CA PHE A 7 17.03 -8.79 30.48
C PHE A 7 18.40 -9.45 30.36
N THR A 8 18.43 -10.78 30.46
CA THR A 8 19.64 -11.56 30.17
C THR A 8 19.99 -11.36 28.70
N LEU A 9 20.97 -10.47 28.46
CA LEU A 9 21.69 -10.35 27.21
C LEU A 9 22.32 -11.71 26.89
N SER A 10 21.60 -12.51 26.11
CA SER A 10 22.12 -13.71 25.47
C SER A 10 23.18 -13.27 24.48
N LEU A 11 24.43 -13.47 24.88
CA LEU A 11 25.64 -13.36 24.07
C LEU A 11 25.52 -14.17 22.76
N PHE A 12 26.24 -13.66 21.75
CA PHE A 12 26.51 -14.27 20.44
C PHE A 12 25.35 -14.29 19.45
N SER A 13 25.11 -13.13 18.82
CA SER A 13 24.83 -13.11 17.39
C SER A 13 25.91 -12.26 16.75
N VAL A 14 26.66 -12.79 15.80
CA VAL A 14 27.52 -11.98 14.94
C VAL A 14 26.63 -10.88 14.39
N GLU A 15 26.84 -9.63 14.82
CA GLU A 15 26.11 -8.47 14.31
C GLU A 15 26.37 -8.40 12.82
N SER A 16 25.46 -9.00 12.05
CA SER A 16 25.47 -8.93 10.60
C SER A 16 25.07 -7.50 10.26
N TYR A 17 26.05 -6.60 10.29
CA TYR A 17 25.84 -5.19 10.02
C TYR A 17 25.40 -5.02 8.57
N ILE A 18 24.27 -4.34 8.39
CA ILE A 18 23.78 -3.91 7.08
C ILE A 18 23.97 -2.41 6.94
N SER A 19 24.59 -1.98 5.84
CA SER A 19 24.75 -0.56 5.53
C SER A 19 23.41 0.06 5.16
N TYR A 20 23.18 1.34 5.50
CA TYR A 20 21.91 2.06 5.28
C TYR A 20 22.05 3.20 4.24
N PRO A 21 22.28 2.90 2.94
CA PRO A 21 22.50 3.93 1.92
C PRO A 21 21.22 4.61 1.40
N TYR A 22 20.04 4.00 1.58
CA TYR A 22 18.79 4.50 0.99
C TYR A 22 17.81 5.15 1.97
N ILE A 23 17.94 4.83 3.25
CA ILE A 23 17.17 5.40 4.37
C ILE A 23 18.07 5.45 5.59
N THR A 24 17.74 6.25 6.60
CA THR A 24 18.49 6.22 7.86
C THR A 24 18.12 5.01 8.71
N GLU A 25 19.03 4.56 9.57
CA GLU A 25 18.76 3.48 10.53
C GLU A 25 17.59 3.80 11.46
N ALA A 26 17.50 5.06 11.92
CA ALA A 26 16.40 5.52 12.77
C ALA A 26 15.04 5.39 12.09
N GLU A 27 14.94 5.71 10.79
CA GLU A 27 13.70 5.54 10.02
C GLU A 27 13.34 4.07 9.86
N GLU A 28 14.32 3.21 9.57
CA GLU A 28 14.09 1.76 9.48
C GLU A 28 13.55 1.19 10.79
N LEU A 29 14.16 1.57 11.92
CA LEU A 29 13.75 1.15 13.26
C LEU A 29 12.32 1.61 13.58
N GLN A 30 11.97 2.85 13.27
CA GLN A 30 10.60 3.34 13.47
C GLN A 30 9.58 2.53 12.66
N ILE A 31 9.91 2.14 11.43
CA ILE A 31 9.04 1.28 10.60
C ILE A 31 8.92 -0.10 11.24
N PHE A 32 10.03 -0.67 11.70
CA PHE A 32 10.05 -1.97 12.36
C PHE A 32 9.17 -2.01 13.62
N GLU A 33 9.33 -1.01 14.49
CA GLU A 33 8.52 -0.85 15.71
C GLU A 33 7.04 -0.64 15.37
N LYS A 34 6.73 0.27 14.45
CA LYS A 34 5.34 0.56 14.01
C LYS A 34 4.63 -0.67 13.45
N THR A 35 5.37 -1.56 12.81
CA THR A 35 4.82 -2.76 12.18
C THR A 35 4.78 -3.97 13.10
N ASN A 36 5.32 -3.85 14.32
CA ASN A 36 5.28 -4.85 15.38
C ASN A 36 5.72 -6.25 14.90
N GLY A 37 6.82 -6.30 14.15
CA GLY A 37 7.36 -7.55 13.59
C GLY A 37 6.48 -8.21 12.51
N ASN A 38 5.56 -7.48 11.88
CA ASN A 38 4.80 -8.01 10.75
C ASN A 38 5.54 -7.81 9.43
N LEU A 39 6.06 -8.89 8.85
CA LEU A 39 6.79 -8.90 7.57
C LEU A 39 6.11 -8.11 6.46
N ALA A 40 4.81 -8.36 6.21
CA ALA A 40 4.10 -7.78 5.08
C ALA A 40 3.95 -6.26 5.24
N LYS A 41 3.57 -5.81 6.44
CA LYS A 41 3.46 -4.38 6.76
C LYS A 41 4.83 -3.69 6.72
N TYR A 42 5.85 -4.34 7.29
CA TYR A 42 7.23 -3.85 7.28
C TYR A 42 7.73 -3.65 5.85
N ALA A 43 7.66 -4.69 5.02
CA ALA A 43 8.10 -4.63 3.63
C ALA A 43 7.35 -3.55 2.84
N LYS A 44 6.04 -3.41 3.08
CA LYS A 44 5.20 -2.40 2.43
C LYS A 44 5.60 -0.97 2.79
N GLU A 45 5.72 -0.64 4.07
CA GLU A 45 6.04 0.72 4.52
C GLU A 45 7.50 1.09 4.18
N LEU A 46 8.43 0.14 4.31
CA LEU A 46 9.83 0.31 3.95
C LEU A 46 9.98 0.67 2.46
N THR A 47 9.38 -0.14 1.59
CA THR A 47 9.45 0.09 0.14
C THR A 47 8.68 1.32 -0.32
N ARG A 48 7.68 1.77 0.45
CA ARG A 48 6.96 3.03 0.18
C ARG A 48 7.87 4.25 0.29
N ILE A 49 8.78 4.25 1.26
CA ILE A 49 9.72 5.36 1.48
C ILE A 49 10.84 5.31 0.43
N ILE A 50 11.41 4.11 0.22
CA ILE A 50 12.54 3.91 -0.68
C ILE A 50 12.18 4.14 -2.15
N PHE A 51 11.02 3.63 -2.59
CA PHE A 51 10.56 3.72 -3.97
C PHE A 51 9.61 4.88 -4.20
N LYS A 52 9.64 5.93 -3.38
CA LYS A 52 8.65 7.04 -3.43
C LYS A 52 8.38 7.57 -4.85
N ASP A 53 9.42 7.67 -5.68
CA ASP A 53 9.34 8.18 -7.06
C ASP A 53 8.99 7.10 -8.09
N THR A 54 9.18 5.82 -7.73
CA THR A 54 8.98 4.64 -8.58
C THR A 54 7.89 3.71 -8.06
N LEU A 55 6.98 4.19 -7.18
CA LEU A 55 5.90 3.37 -6.59
C LEU A 55 4.92 2.80 -7.63
N HIS A 56 4.90 3.37 -8.83
CA HIS A 56 4.09 2.90 -9.96
C HIS A 56 4.70 1.69 -10.68
N LEU A 57 5.93 1.28 -10.35
CA LEU A 57 6.60 0.09 -10.90
C LEU A 57 6.46 -1.11 -9.97
N TYR A 58 6.37 -2.31 -10.53
CA TYR A 58 6.44 -3.53 -9.74
C TYR A 58 7.81 -3.69 -9.09
N PHE A 59 7.86 -4.42 -7.98
CA PHE A 59 9.12 -4.67 -7.28
C PHE A 59 10.21 -5.29 -8.17
N LYS A 60 9.84 -6.14 -9.13
CA LYS A 60 10.78 -6.76 -10.10
C LYS A 60 11.35 -5.80 -11.15
N ASP A 61 10.77 -4.59 -11.27
CA ASP A 61 11.13 -3.58 -12.27
C ASP A 61 11.87 -2.39 -11.62
N GLN A 62 11.99 -2.39 -10.28
CA GLN A 62 12.77 -1.39 -9.52
C GLN A 62 14.28 -1.51 -9.77
N HIS A 63 15.06 -0.49 -9.40
CA HIS A 63 16.53 -0.51 -9.53
C HIS A 63 17.18 -1.72 -8.83
N ALA A 64 18.11 -2.38 -9.52
CA ALA A 64 18.69 -3.65 -9.08
C ALA A 64 19.37 -3.56 -7.71
N GLU A 65 20.16 -2.52 -7.48
CA GLU A 65 20.88 -2.29 -6.23
C GLU A 65 19.93 -2.10 -5.05
N THR A 66 18.88 -1.30 -5.24
CA THR A 66 17.89 -1.01 -4.22
C THR A 66 17.04 -2.25 -3.89
N ARG A 67 16.69 -3.06 -4.90
CA ARG A 67 16.00 -4.36 -4.67
C ARG A 67 16.86 -5.31 -3.85
N GLN A 68 18.15 -5.40 -4.17
CA GLN A 68 19.07 -6.28 -3.48
C GLN A 68 19.26 -5.84 -2.03
N TRP A 69 19.31 -4.54 -1.78
CA TRP A 69 19.34 -3.99 -0.44
C TRP A 69 18.05 -4.28 0.35
N VAL A 70 16.87 -4.04 -0.24
CA VAL A 70 15.57 -4.37 0.37
C VAL A 70 15.48 -5.87 0.72
N LYS A 71 16.02 -6.74 -0.14
CA LYS A 71 16.16 -8.17 0.14
C LYS A 71 17.04 -8.42 1.37
N GLY A 72 18.20 -7.80 1.43
CA GLY A 72 19.13 -7.92 2.55
C GLY A 72 18.52 -7.50 3.88
N ILE A 73 17.89 -6.32 3.96
CA ILE A 73 17.33 -5.82 5.23
C ILE A 73 16.12 -6.63 5.71
N ILE A 74 15.27 -7.09 4.78
CA ILE A 74 14.15 -7.98 5.12
C ILE A 74 14.67 -9.34 5.61
N ASP A 75 15.68 -9.91 4.94
CA ASP A 75 16.28 -11.18 5.37
C ASP A 75 17.00 -11.05 6.72
N PHE A 76 17.58 -9.88 7.02
CA PHE A 76 18.19 -9.56 8.31
C PHE A 76 17.16 -9.50 9.45
N ARG A 77 16.03 -8.80 9.26
CA ARG A 77 14.97 -8.71 10.29
C ARG A 77 14.12 -9.98 10.40
N PHE A 78 13.94 -10.70 9.29
CA PHE A 78 13.11 -11.89 9.19
C PHE A 78 13.91 -13.07 8.63
N PRO A 79 14.87 -13.60 9.39
CA PRO A 79 15.70 -14.71 8.95
C PRO A 79 14.84 -15.97 8.76
N THR A 80 15.13 -16.71 7.69
CA THR A 80 14.44 -17.96 7.34
C THR A 80 15.44 -19.10 7.32
N LYS A 81 15.08 -20.23 7.94
CA LYS A 81 15.96 -21.41 8.04
C LYS A 81 15.87 -22.32 6.82
N ASN A 82 14.68 -22.40 6.20
CA ASN A 82 14.41 -23.34 5.11
C ASN A 82 14.04 -22.62 3.81
N ALA A 83 14.28 -23.30 2.68
CA ALA A 83 13.96 -22.77 1.34
C ALA A 83 12.45 -22.57 1.11
N LEU A 84 11.59 -23.43 1.69
CA LEU A 84 10.12 -23.28 1.60
C LEU A 84 9.66 -22.01 2.31
N ASP A 85 10.14 -21.76 3.52
CA ASP A 85 9.83 -20.56 4.29
C ASP A 85 10.34 -19.30 3.58
N TYR A 86 11.53 -19.37 2.98
CA TYR A 86 12.08 -18.29 2.15
C TYR A 86 11.15 -17.96 0.97
N LYS A 87 10.70 -18.99 0.23
CA LYS A 87 9.79 -18.80 -0.92
C LYS A 87 8.45 -18.21 -0.48
N GLN A 88 7.87 -18.70 0.61
CA GLN A 88 6.61 -18.21 1.15
C GLN A 88 6.72 -16.78 1.68
N LYS A 89 7.82 -16.46 2.38
CA LYS A 89 8.19 -15.11 2.84
C LYS A 89 8.18 -14.13 1.66
N TRP A 90 8.91 -14.45 0.60
CA TRP A 90 9.02 -13.56 -0.56
C TRP A 90 7.73 -13.48 -1.38
N LYS A 91 6.90 -14.52 -1.38
CA LYS A 91 5.54 -14.45 -1.95
C LYS A 91 4.66 -13.43 -1.21
N ASN A 92 4.67 -13.46 0.12
CA ASN A 92 3.89 -12.53 0.95
C ASN A 92 4.45 -11.09 0.88
N ALA A 93 5.76 -10.93 1.09
CA ALA A 93 6.42 -9.63 1.02
C ALA A 93 6.27 -8.98 -0.36
N GLY A 94 6.48 -9.74 -1.45
CA GLY A 94 6.34 -9.23 -2.82
C GLY A 94 4.91 -8.76 -3.13
N ALA A 95 3.89 -9.50 -2.68
CA ALA A 95 2.49 -9.07 -2.81
C ALA A 95 2.20 -7.78 -2.04
N ALA A 96 2.72 -7.66 -0.80
CA ALA A 96 2.54 -6.47 0.02
C ALA A 96 3.24 -5.24 -0.58
N ILE A 97 4.46 -5.39 -1.09
CA ILE A 97 5.21 -4.33 -1.77
C ILE A 97 4.46 -3.84 -3.01
N ASN A 98 4.02 -4.76 -3.87
CA ASN A 98 3.30 -4.41 -5.10
C ASN A 98 1.92 -3.78 -4.82
N SER A 99 1.35 -3.97 -3.63
CA SER A 99 0.10 -3.28 -3.23
C SER A 99 0.27 -1.76 -3.13
N ASN A 100 1.50 -1.25 -3.02
CA ASN A 100 1.77 0.19 -3.04
C ASN A 100 1.43 0.85 -4.38
N MET A 101 1.49 0.10 -5.49
CA MET A 101 1.09 0.61 -6.81
C MET A 101 -0.38 1.06 -6.84
N GLN A 102 -1.25 0.34 -6.12
CA GLN A 102 -2.68 0.68 -6.04
C GLN A 102 -2.92 1.99 -5.29
N LEU A 103 -2.05 2.34 -4.34
CA LEU A 103 -2.11 3.60 -3.60
C LEU A 103 -1.59 4.78 -4.45
N ALA A 104 -0.55 4.55 -5.27
CA ALA A 104 -0.02 5.58 -6.16
C ALA A 104 -1.04 6.05 -7.21
N GLY A 105 -1.88 5.13 -7.73
CA GLY A 105 -2.98 5.47 -8.63
C GLY A 105 -4.08 6.32 -7.99
N ALA A 106 -4.31 6.19 -6.67
CA ALA A 106 -5.34 6.95 -5.96
C ALA A 106 -4.89 8.36 -5.53
N SER A 107 -3.59 8.58 -5.30
CA SER A 107 -3.07 9.90 -4.90
C SER A 107 -2.89 10.88 -6.06
N ALA A 108 -2.82 10.41 -7.32
CA ALA A 108 -2.73 11.29 -8.49
C ALA A 108 -4.02 12.09 -8.75
N GLU A 109 -5.18 11.56 -8.35
CA GLU A 109 -6.50 12.18 -8.59
C GLU A 109 -6.80 13.37 -7.65
N GLN A 110 -6.09 13.53 -6.53
CA GLN A 110 -6.41 14.55 -5.51
C GLN A 110 -5.69 15.90 -5.67
N SER A 111 -4.86 16.07 -6.71
CA SER A 111 -4.08 17.31 -6.91
C SER A 111 -4.66 18.29 -7.94
N GLN A 112 -5.80 17.97 -8.57
CA GLN A 112 -6.54 18.86 -9.48
C GLN A 112 -7.99 19.02 -9.02
N GLY A 113 -8.25 19.84 -8.00
CA GLY A 113 -9.62 20.03 -7.54
C GLY A 113 -9.79 20.92 -6.32
N LYS A 114 -9.23 22.15 -6.36
CA LYS A 114 -9.54 23.15 -5.32
C LYS A 114 -9.79 24.52 -5.96
N ALA A 115 -10.98 24.68 -6.53
CA ALA A 115 -11.59 26.00 -6.72
C ALA A 115 -13.11 25.93 -6.59
N ALA A 116 -13.60 26.72 -5.64
CA ALA A 116 -14.95 27.29 -5.48
C ALA A 116 -16.14 26.39 -5.09
N ARG A 117 -16.61 26.69 -3.87
CA ARG A 117 -17.83 26.24 -3.20
C ARG A 117 -19.10 26.89 -3.77
N SER A 118 -20.14 26.06 -3.87
CA SER A 118 -21.57 26.27 -3.57
C SER A 118 -22.17 27.69 -3.47
N SER A 119 -23.31 27.89 -4.15
CA SER A 119 -24.50 28.50 -3.53
C SER A 119 -25.78 28.18 -4.33
N THR A 120 -26.72 27.51 -3.68
CA THR A 120 -28.17 27.53 -3.96
C THR A 120 -28.81 28.41 -2.88
N PRO A 121 -29.91 29.15 -3.15
CA PRO A 121 -31.26 28.56 -3.01
C PRO A 121 -32.40 29.12 -3.91
N SER A 122 -33.35 28.22 -4.22
CA SER A 122 -34.83 28.31 -4.13
C SER A 122 -35.59 29.62 -4.46
N ALA A 123 -36.52 29.58 -5.45
CA ALA A 123 -38.00 29.62 -5.25
C ALA A 123 -38.83 30.04 -6.50
N ALA A 124 -39.86 29.22 -6.78
CA ALA A 124 -41.22 29.53 -7.27
C ALA A 124 -41.48 30.32 -8.58
N ALA A 125 -42.16 29.68 -9.56
CA ALA A 125 -43.52 30.05 -9.99
C ALA A 125 -44.11 29.04 -10.99
N SER A 126 -45.36 28.69 -10.73
CA SER A 126 -46.29 27.77 -11.39
C SER A 126 -46.71 28.16 -12.82
N SER A 127 -47.07 27.17 -13.66
CA SER A 127 -48.36 27.09 -14.39
C SER A 127 -48.44 25.83 -15.28
N THR A 128 -49.32 24.88 -14.92
CA THR A 128 -49.89 23.80 -15.76
C THR A 128 -50.82 24.43 -16.83
N PRO A 129 -51.15 23.81 -18.01
CA PRO A 129 -51.90 22.55 -18.10
C PRO A 129 -51.48 21.55 -19.22
N GLN A 130 -51.80 20.27 -19.00
CA GLN A 130 -51.90 19.14 -19.96
C GLN A 130 -53.09 19.34 -20.95
N PRO A 131 -53.47 18.46 -21.93
CA PRO A 131 -53.11 17.04 -22.19
C PRO A 131 -52.95 16.63 -23.70
N VAL A 132 -52.72 15.34 -24.02
CA VAL A 132 -53.45 14.53 -25.06
C VAL A 132 -52.72 13.22 -25.49
N THR A 133 -53.22 12.07 -25.02
CA THR A 133 -53.71 10.89 -25.80
C THR A 133 -52.76 10.06 -26.70
N THR A 134 -52.43 8.85 -26.22
CA THR A 134 -52.78 7.50 -26.81
C THR A 134 -51.83 6.72 -27.73
N ARG A 135 -51.60 5.45 -27.30
CA ARG A 135 -51.32 4.17 -28.03
C ARG A 135 -50.02 4.12 -28.86
N LEU A 136 -49.36 2.97 -29.05
CA LEU A 136 -49.89 1.66 -29.45
C LEU A 136 -48.86 0.54 -29.20
N THR A 137 -49.39 -0.63 -28.85
CA THR A 137 -48.79 -1.98 -28.77
C THR A 137 -48.01 -2.44 -30.00
N ARG A 138 -47.01 -3.33 -29.84
CA ARG A 138 -46.77 -4.59 -30.63
C ARG A 138 -45.48 -5.27 -30.13
N SER A 139 -45.47 -6.41 -29.43
CA SER A 139 -45.76 -7.80 -29.82
C SER A 139 -44.72 -8.46 -30.75
N SER A 140 -44.03 -9.45 -30.16
CA SER A 140 -43.57 -10.75 -30.72
C SER A 140 -42.41 -10.81 -31.71
N ARG A 141 -41.38 -11.62 -31.42
CA ARG A 141 -41.28 -13.00 -31.97
C ARG A 141 -40.05 -13.78 -31.47
N ILE A 142 -40.34 -15.02 -31.08
CA ILE A 142 -39.49 -16.21 -31.05
C ILE A 142 -38.91 -16.49 -32.45
N SER A 143 -37.69 -17.04 -32.53
CA SER A 143 -37.33 -18.06 -33.52
C SER A 143 -36.20 -18.94 -32.96
N LEU A 144 -36.28 -20.20 -33.38
CA LEU A 144 -35.69 -21.44 -32.87
C LEU A 144 -34.16 -21.46 -32.75
#